data_AF-A0A924FM24-F1
#
_entry.id   AF-A0A924FM24-F1
#
_cell.length_a   1.000
_cell.length_b   1.000
_cell.length_c   1.000
_cell.angle_alpha   90.00
_cell.angle_beta   90.00
_cell.angle_gamma   90.00
#
_symmetry.space_group_name_H-M   'P 1'
#
loop_
_entity.id
_entity.type
_entity.pdbx_description
1 polymer ?
#
loop_
_entity_poly.entity_id
_entity_poly.type
_entity_poly.pdbx_seq_one_letter_code
_entity_poly.pdbx_strand_id
1 'polypeptide(L)'
;MAALFNFIVGIIELVFFLAVVVAVIAFFGYNKLRSLAEGVKEAESNIGVTVNKKISLINQLIDIAKSFQNNEDLVLLKISSDMSLANLSAVQQQSSMALATVASMGDRYPDMKSNQNYQRLIDSVQKVEDQIESQRQRYNAAAKIYNIQRTSIPHVFYSKVIGFGGAPYLDFQSSEPQDGGMLKSFGSDDGERLNALLSSAGSRALHVGKDMGALAVGHGKQLLGSAQVKLAQMRTVEFTYLDAAKNPQGPVTMDELKLLFAQSQITEDTPVLQAGGGQWSTFQSVTSETVKSV
;
A
#
# COMPACT_ATOMS: atom_id res chain seq x y z
N MET A 1 29.63 13.22 -24.83
CA MET A 1 29.94 13.62 -23.44
C MET A 1 29.04 14.78 -22.98
N ALA A 2 29.09 15.97 -23.59
CA ALA A 2 28.30 17.14 -23.15
C ALA A 2 26.76 16.94 -23.17
N ALA A 3 26.21 16.29 -24.21
CA ALA A 3 24.78 16.01 -24.30
C ALA A 3 24.27 15.08 -23.18
N LEU A 4 25.09 14.11 -22.78
CA LEU A 4 24.78 13.14 -21.73
C LEU A 4 24.83 13.81 -20.34
N PHE A 5 25.77 14.72 -20.13
CA PHE A 5 25.86 15.54 -18.91
C PHE A 5 24.64 16.47 -18.76
N ASN A 6 24.28 17.21 -19.80
CA ASN A 6 23.10 18.09 -19.77
C ASN A 6 21.79 17.33 -19.53
N PHE A 7 21.68 16.11 -20.08
CA PHE A 7 20.54 15.23 -19.84
C PHE A 7 20.43 14.79 -18.37
N ILE A 8 21.55 14.41 -17.75
CA ILE A 8 21.58 14.03 -16.32
C ILE A 8 21.24 15.23 -15.43
N VAL A 9 21.81 16.40 -15.71
CA VAL A 9 21.51 17.65 -14.98
C VAL A 9 20.02 17.98 -15.08
N GLY A 10 19.42 17.87 -16.27
CA GLY A 10 17.98 18.10 -16.45
C GLY A 10 17.09 17.14 -15.65
N ILE A 11 17.47 15.86 -15.52
CA ILE A 11 16.74 14.91 -14.65
C ILE A 11 16.85 15.32 -13.18
N ILE A 12 18.03 15.72 -12.72
CA ILE A 12 18.25 16.14 -11.33
C ILE A 12 17.42 17.39 -11.02
N GLU A 13 17.41 18.38 -11.91
CA GLU A 13 16.59 19.59 -11.76
C GLU A 13 15.08 19.27 -11.73
N LEU A 14 14.62 18.36 -12.59
CA LEU A 14 13.23 17.89 -12.60
C LEU A 14 12.85 17.20 -11.26
N VAL A 15 13.70 16.31 -10.77
CA VAL A 15 13.48 15.61 -9.50
C VAL A 15 13.48 16.59 -8.33
N PHE A 16 14.41 17.55 -8.32
CA PHE A 16 14.47 18.61 -7.31
C PHE A 16 13.21 19.47 -7.33
N PHE A 17 12.77 19.91 -8.51
CA PHE A 17 11.53 20.67 -8.65
C PHE A 17 10.32 19.89 -8.14
N LEU A 18 10.19 18.60 -8.50
CA LEU A 18 9.12 17.74 -8.01
C LEU A 18 9.15 17.58 -6.48
N ALA A 19 10.35 17.43 -5.89
CA ALA A 19 10.52 17.34 -4.45
C ALA A 19 10.07 18.63 -3.73
N VAL A 20 10.40 19.80 -4.28
CA VAL A 20 9.95 21.10 -3.74
C VAL A 20 8.43 21.22 -3.81
N VAL A 21 7.81 20.82 -4.92
CA VAL A 21 6.34 20.82 -5.06
C VAL A 21 5.68 19.93 -4.01
N VAL A 22 6.19 18.71 -3.80
CA VAL A 22 5.67 17.80 -2.78
C VAL A 22 5.83 18.36 -1.37
N ALA A 23 6.98 18.98 -1.06
CA ALA A 23 7.24 19.59 0.24
C ALA A 23 6.27 20.75 0.54
N VAL A 24 6.00 21.61 -0.44
CA VAL A 24 5.04 22.72 -0.30
C VAL A 24 3.63 22.19 -0.04
N ILE A 25 3.18 21.19 -0.81
CA ILE A 25 1.87 20.55 -0.61
C ILE A 25 1.78 19.92 0.78
N ALA A 26 2.82 19.21 1.22
CA ALA A 26 2.87 18.60 2.55
C ALA A 26 2.82 19.66 3.67
N PHE A 27 3.49 20.80 3.51
CA PHE A 27 3.49 21.90 4.48
C PHE A 27 2.10 22.50 4.69
N PHE A 28 1.42 22.91 3.61
CA PHE A 28 0.06 23.42 3.70
C PHE A 28 -0.90 22.35 4.24
N GLY A 29 -0.71 21.12 3.78
CA GLY A 29 -1.53 20.00 4.19
C GLY A 29 -1.39 19.64 5.68
N TYR A 30 -0.18 19.73 6.23
CA TYR A 30 0.10 19.53 7.65
C TYR A 30 -0.67 20.54 8.51
N ASN A 31 -0.58 21.83 8.18
CA ASN A 31 -1.25 22.89 8.94
C ASN A 31 -2.77 22.72 8.93
N LYS A 32 -3.34 22.30 7.80
CA LYS A 32 -4.77 22.00 7.70
C LYS A 32 -5.18 20.82 8.59
N LEU A 33 -4.44 19.71 8.53
CA LEU A 33 -4.70 18.55 9.39
C LEU A 33 -4.54 18.89 10.87
N ARG A 34 -3.54 19.70 11.23
CA ARG A 34 -3.32 20.14 12.61
C ARG A 34 -4.48 20.97 13.14
N SER A 35 -5.00 21.89 12.34
CA SER A 35 -6.17 22.69 12.69
C SER A 35 -7.41 21.82 12.91
N LEU A 36 -7.64 20.83 12.04
CA LEU A 36 -8.77 19.90 12.19
C LEU A 36 -8.61 19.00 13.42
N ALA A 37 -7.39 18.52 13.69
CA ALA A 37 -7.10 17.72 14.88
C ALA A 37 -7.35 18.49 16.17
N GLU A 38 -6.97 19.78 16.22
CA GLU A 38 -7.27 20.62 17.39
C GLU A 38 -8.77 20.81 17.58
N GLY A 39 -9.54 20.97 16.50
CA GLY A 39 -11.01 21.06 16.59
C GLY A 39 -11.67 19.78 17.12
N VAL A 40 -11.13 18.60 16.78
CA VAL A 40 -11.57 17.33 17.38
C VAL A 40 -11.27 17.30 18.87
N LYS A 41 -10.06 17.71 19.27
CA LYS A 41 -9.63 17.75 20.68
C LYS A 41 -10.43 18.75 21.51
N GLU A 42 -10.78 19.89 20.94
CA GLU A 42 -11.66 20.87 21.57
C GLU A 42 -13.06 20.27 21.82
N ALA A 43 -13.64 19.63 20.80
CA ALA A 43 -14.94 18.97 20.93
C ALA A 43 -14.91 17.83 21.97
N GLU A 44 -13.82 17.06 22.02
CA GLU A 44 -13.58 16.04 23.04
C GLU A 44 -13.58 16.65 24.45
N SER A 45 -12.82 17.73 24.65
CA SER A 45 -12.74 18.42 25.94
C SER A 45 -14.10 18.95 26.39
N ASN A 46 -14.87 19.53 25.46
CA ASN A 46 -16.21 20.05 25.74
C ASN A 46 -17.18 18.95 26.21
N ILE A 47 -17.11 17.75 25.62
CA ILE A 47 -17.91 16.60 26.08
C ILE A 47 -17.47 16.19 27.48
N GLY A 48 -16.16 16.08 27.72
CA GLY A 48 -15.62 15.70 29.03
C GLY A 48 -16.08 16.64 30.14
N VAL A 49 -16.05 17.96 29.93
CA VAL A 49 -16.57 18.95 30.89
C VAL A 49 -18.07 18.77 31.15
N THR A 50 -18.85 18.51 30.10
CA THR A 50 -20.31 18.33 30.21
C THR A 50 -20.66 17.05 30.98
N VAL A 51 -19.95 15.94 30.72
CA VAL A 51 -20.13 14.69 31.48
C VAL A 51 -19.73 14.85 32.94
N ASN A 52 -18.64 15.55 33.23
CA ASN A 52 -18.26 15.85 34.62
C ASN A 52 -19.32 16.67 35.35
N LYS A 53 -19.96 17.62 34.67
CA LYS A 53 -21.09 18.37 35.22
C LYS A 53 -22.27 17.43 35.55
N LYS A 54 -22.61 16.47 34.67
CA LYS A 54 -23.63 15.45 34.94
C LYS A 54 -23.31 14.65 36.21
N ILE A 55 -22.07 14.15 36.32
CA ILE A 55 -21.61 13.39 37.49
C ILE A 55 -21.71 14.23 38.76
N SER A 56 -21.29 15.49 38.72
CA SER A 56 -21.38 16.39 39.86
C SER A 56 -22.83 16.59 40.33
N LEU A 57 -23.76 16.81 39.39
CA LEU A 57 -25.19 16.94 39.70
C LEU A 57 -25.79 15.65 40.27
N ILE A 58 -25.41 14.48 39.73
CA ILE A 58 -25.85 13.18 40.25
C ILE A 58 -25.31 12.96 41.67
N ASN A 59 -24.04 13.31 41.93
CA ASN A 59 -23.47 13.19 43.26
C ASN A 59 -24.19 14.12 44.26
N GLN A 60 -24.60 15.32 43.85
CA GLN A 60 -25.45 16.20 44.66
C GLN A 60 -26.84 15.59 44.92
N LEU A 61 -27.44 14.95 43.92
CA LEU A 61 -28.70 14.20 44.08
C LEU A 61 -28.57 13.04 45.08
N ILE A 62 -27.46 12.30 45.03
CA ILE A 62 -27.15 11.23 45.98
C ILE A 62 -27.02 11.80 47.41
N ASP A 63 -26.36 12.94 47.58
CA ASP A 63 -26.19 13.55 48.90
C ASP A 63 -27.52 14.07 49.48
N ILE A 64 -28.45 14.54 48.63
CA ILE A 64 -29.84 14.79 49.06
C ILE A 64 -30.51 13.47 49.48
N ALA A 65 -30.41 12.41 48.68
CA ALA A 65 -31.03 11.12 49.00
C ALA A 65 -30.53 10.54 50.33
N LYS A 66 -29.23 10.70 50.64
CA LYS A 66 -28.65 10.29 51.94
C LYS A 66 -29.29 11.01 53.13
N SER A 67 -29.70 12.27 52.98
CA SER A 67 -30.35 13.00 54.07
C SER A 67 -31.74 12.46 54.44
N PHE A 68 -32.39 11.75 53.50
CA PHE A 68 -33.71 11.12 53.71
C PHE A 68 -33.58 9.63 54.07
N GLN A 69 -32.49 8.97 53.68
CA GLN A 69 -32.21 7.59 54.02
C GLN A 69 -30.71 7.41 54.34
N ASN A 70 -30.40 7.11 55.61
CA ASN A 70 -29.06 6.75 56.04
C ASN A 70 -28.72 5.33 55.57
N ASN A 71 -28.47 5.16 54.26
CA ASN A 71 -28.05 3.88 53.69
C ASN A 71 -26.62 3.99 53.13
N GLU A 72 -25.71 3.14 53.59
CA GLU A 72 -24.31 3.15 53.15
C GLU A 72 -24.16 2.76 51.67
N ASP A 73 -25.13 2.02 51.13
CA ASP A 73 -25.22 1.66 49.70
C ASP A 73 -25.21 2.89 48.77
N LEU A 74 -25.70 4.05 49.25
CA LEU A 74 -25.70 5.29 48.49
C LEU A 74 -24.30 5.88 48.29
N VAL A 75 -23.33 5.52 49.14
CA VAL A 75 -21.94 5.96 49.01
C VAL A 75 -21.27 5.25 47.83
N LEU A 76 -21.63 3.99 47.57
CA LEU A 76 -21.10 3.19 46.46
C LEU A 76 -21.54 3.69 45.08
N LEU A 77 -22.64 4.45 45.03
CA LEU A 77 -23.16 5.06 43.79
C LEU A 77 -22.40 6.32 43.38
N LYS A 78 -21.50 6.85 44.23
CA LYS A 78 -20.74 8.06 43.91
C LYS A 78 -19.75 7.75 42.79
N ILE A 79 -19.89 8.45 41.67
CA ILE A 79 -19.11 8.18 40.46
C ILE A 79 -17.85 9.04 40.49
N SER A 80 -16.70 8.42 40.20
CA SER A 80 -15.44 9.13 40.00
C SER A 80 -15.44 9.87 38.66
N SER A 81 -14.87 11.08 38.64
CA SER A 81 -14.72 11.89 37.43
C SER A 81 -13.43 11.49 36.70
N ASP A 82 -13.41 10.32 36.08
CA ASP A 82 -12.35 10.03 35.11
C ASP A 82 -12.69 10.68 33.77
N MET A 83 -11.75 11.50 33.26
CA MET A 83 -11.93 12.32 32.06
C MET A 83 -11.54 11.60 30.76
N SER A 84 -11.08 10.35 30.82
CA SER A 84 -10.60 9.67 29.61
C SER A 84 -11.74 9.29 28.65
N LEU A 85 -11.56 9.60 27.37
CA LEU A 85 -12.50 9.26 26.29
C LEU A 85 -12.82 7.76 26.23
N ALA A 86 -11.84 6.92 26.53
CA ALA A 86 -11.97 5.47 26.57
C ALA A 86 -13.00 4.99 27.61
N ASN A 87 -13.18 5.78 28.67
CA ASN A 87 -14.11 5.48 29.75
C ASN A 87 -15.42 6.27 29.64
N LEU A 88 -15.57 7.15 28.65
CA LEU A 88 -16.74 8.02 28.51
C LEU A 88 -18.05 7.22 28.40
N SER A 89 -18.05 6.12 27.65
CA SER A 89 -19.18 5.19 27.54
C SER A 89 -19.54 4.55 28.89
N ALA A 90 -18.53 4.01 29.58
CA ALA A 90 -18.70 3.35 30.87
C ALA A 90 -19.21 4.33 31.94
N VAL A 91 -18.64 5.54 31.97
CA VAL A 91 -19.06 6.62 32.87
C VAL A 91 -20.48 7.08 32.55
N GLN A 92 -20.85 7.18 31.28
CA GLN A 92 -22.21 7.52 30.87
C GLN A 92 -23.22 6.44 31.28
N GLN A 93 -22.86 5.17 31.16
CA GLN A 93 -23.69 4.05 31.63
C GLN A 93 -23.84 4.07 33.15
N GLN A 94 -22.74 4.21 33.89
CA GLN A 94 -22.74 4.26 35.35
C GLN A 94 -23.56 5.44 35.88
N SER A 95 -23.44 6.62 35.25
CA SER A 95 -24.21 7.82 35.61
C SER A 95 -25.69 7.65 35.35
N SER A 96 -26.06 6.98 34.27
CA SER A 96 -27.47 6.68 33.97
C SER A 96 -28.06 5.69 34.98
N MET A 97 -27.30 4.66 35.39
CA MET A 97 -27.71 3.72 36.43
C MET A 97 -27.86 4.41 37.80
N ALA A 98 -26.90 5.25 38.19
CA ALA A 98 -26.97 5.98 39.45
C ALA A 98 -28.18 6.94 39.48
N LEU A 99 -28.44 7.64 38.38
CA LEU A 99 -29.63 8.49 38.25
C LEU A 99 -30.93 7.69 38.36
N ALA A 100 -31.01 6.52 37.71
CA ALA A 100 -32.19 5.65 37.81
C ALA A 100 -32.43 5.18 39.26
N THR A 101 -31.36 4.84 39.99
CA THR A 101 -31.47 4.48 41.41
C THR A 101 -31.99 5.65 42.24
N VAL A 102 -31.44 6.86 42.07
CA VAL A 102 -31.90 8.05 42.82
C VAL A 102 -33.33 8.48 42.43
N ALA A 103 -33.73 8.28 41.18
CA ALA A 103 -35.12 8.48 40.74
C ALA A 103 -36.07 7.49 41.44
N SER A 104 -35.69 6.21 41.52
CA SER A 104 -36.49 5.19 42.22
C SER A 104 -36.66 5.48 43.71
N MET A 105 -35.66 6.10 44.34
CA MET A 105 -35.77 6.57 45.72
C MET A 105 -36.76 7.73 45.84
N GLY A 106 -36.85 8.62 44.84
CA GLY A 106 -37.87 9.67 44.80
C GLY A 106 -39.29 9.11 44.84
N ASP A 107 -39.53 7.97 44.19
CA ASP A 107 -40.84 7.31 44.23
C ASP A 107 -41.14 6.65 45.59
N ARG A 108 -40.10 6.17 46.28
CA ARG A 108 -40.22 5.59 47.63
C ARG A 108 -40.34 6.65 48.74
N TYR A 109 -39.81 7.85 48.51
CA TYR A 109 -39.75 8.95 49.48
C TYR A 109 -40.37 10.24 48.89
N PRO A 110 -41.71 10.41 48.97
CA PRO A 110 -42.40 11.58 48.41
C PRO A 110 -41.92 12.94 48.95
N ASP A 111 -41.46 12.98 50.21
CA ASP A 111 -40.89 14.17 50.83
C ASP A 111 -39.57 14.60 50.15
N MET A 112 -38.76 13.64 49.70
CA MET A 112 -37.58 13.95 48.89
C MET A 112 -37.98 14.46 47.50
N LYS A 113 -38.98 13.83 46.87
CA LYS A 113 -39.45 14.20 45.53
C LYS A 113 -40.07 15.60 45.49
N SER A 114 -40.71 16.03 46.58
CA SER A 114 -41.27 17.37 46.73
C SER A 114 -40.23 18.43 47.10
N ASN A 115 -39.00 18.04 47.45
CA ASN A 115 -37.91 18.96 47.73
C ASN A 115 -37.55 19.76 46.46
N GLN A 116 -37.64 21.09 46.54
CA GLN A 116 -37.32 21.98 45.43
C GLN A 116 -35.87 21.83 44.92
N ASN A 117 -34.91 21.50 45.80
CA ASN A 117 -33.52 21.25 45.39
C ASN A 117 -33.41 19.96 44.56
N TYR A 118 -34.14 18.92 44.95
CA TYR A 118 -34.16 17.65 44.21
C TYR A 118 -34.72 17.84 42.80
N GLN A 119 -35.88 18.50 42.66
CA GLN A 119 -36.50 18.76 41.36
C GLN A 119 -35.60 19.60 40.45
N ARG A 120 -35.00 20.68 40.97
CA ARG A 120 -34.05 21.51 40.22
C ARG A 120 -32.84 20.74 39.72
N LEU A 121 -32.32 19.79 40.50
CA LEU A 121 -31.18 18.97 40.09
C LEU A 121 -31.57 17.94 39.03
N ILE A 122 -32.72 17.28 39.15
CA ILE A 122 -33.24 16.37 38.10
C ILE A 122 -33.40 17.13 36.77
N ASP A 123 -34.01 18.31 36.79
CA ASP A 123 -34.15 19.16 35.60
C ASP A 123 -32.78 19.56 35.02
N SER A 124 -31.81 19.84 35.89
CA SER A 124 -30.45 20.20 35.47
C SER A 124 -29.73 19.01 34.85
N VAL A 125 -29.91 17.80 35.39
CA VAL A 125 -29.34 16.57 34.83
C VAL A 125 -29.92 16.31 33.45
N GLN A 126 -31.23 16.45 33.27
CA GLN A 126 -31.87 16.28 31.95
C GLN A 126 -31.34 17.28 30.92
N LYS A 127 -31.21 18.55 31.30
CA LYS A 127 -30.60 19.58 30.42
C LYS A 127 -29.16 19.26 30.04
N VAL A 128 -28.38 18.73 30.99
CA VAL A 128 -27.00 18.34 30.73
C VAL A 128 -26.95 17.10 29.82
N GLU A 129 -27.90 16.17 29.94
CA GLU A 129 -28.01 15.02 29.05
C GLU A 129 -28.27 15.45 27.60
N ASP A 130 -29.20 16.38 27.37
CA ASP A 130 -29.46 16.95 26.05
C ASP A 130 -28.21 17.66 25.49
N GLN A 131 -27.45 18.33 26.36
CA GLN A 131 -26.18 18.94 25.99
C GLN A 131 -25.13 17.90 25.61
N ILE A 132 -25.02 16.78 26.34
CA ILE A 132 -24.10 15.68 26.01
C ILE A 132 -24.40 15.16 24.60
N GLU A 133 -25.68 14.94 24.27
CA GLU A 133 -26.07 14.45 22.95
C GLU A 133 -25.70 15.45 21.84
N SER A 134 -25.96 16.74 22.05
CA SER A 134 -25.53 17.78 21.10
C SER A 134 -24.00 17.83 20.94
N GLN A 135 -23.24 17.72 22.03
CA GLN A 135 -21.78 17.74 21.99
C GLN A 135 -21.20 16.51 21.30
N ARG A 136 -21.81 15.33 21.48
CA ARG A 136 -21.45 14.11 20.74
C ARG A 136 -21.62 14.29 19.23
N GLN A 137 -22.73 14.85 18.80
CA GLN A 137 -22.95 15.14 17.37
C GLN A 137 -21.90 16.10 16.82
N ARG A 138 -21.53 17.14 17.59
CA ARG A 138 -20.45 18.08 17.23
C ARG A 138 -19.09 17.40 17.12
N TYR A 139 -18.74 16.55 18.08
CA TYR A 139 -17.51 15.76 18.03
C TYR A 139 -17.50 14.82 16.83
N ASN A 140 -18.58 14.07 16.59
CA ASN A 140 -18.68 13.17 15.44
C ASN A 140 -18.57 13.93 14.11
N ALA A 141 -19.14 15.13 14.02
CA ALA A 141 -18.98 15.99 12.85
C ALA A 141 -17.52 16.46 12.67
N ALA A 142 -16.85 16.89 13.74
CA ALA A 142 -15.44 17.28 13.69
C ALA A 142 -14.54 16.09 13.32
N ALA A 143 -14.74 14.94 13.96
CA ALA A 143 -14.03 13.70 13.68
C ALA A 143 -14.25 13.25 12.23
N LYS A 144 -15.47 13.39 11.70
CA LYS A 144 -15.78 13.11 10.28
C LYS A 144 -14.97 13.99 9.34
N ILE A 145 -14.97 15.31 9.54
CA ILE A 145 -14.22 16.25 8.69
C ILE A 145 -12.73 15.94 8.75
N TYR A 146 -12.19 15.72 9.95
CA TYR A 146 -10.79 15.33 10.15
C TYR A 146 -10.45 14.01 9.45
N ASN A 147 -11.28 12.98 9.64
CA ASN A 147 -11.08 11.66 9.06
C ASN A 147 -11.11 11.71 7.52
N ILE A 148 -12.07 12.44 6.93
CA ILE A 148 -12.15 12.65 5.47
C ILE A 148 -10.89 13.34 4.97
N GLN A 149 -10.45 14.43 5.60
CA GLN A 149 -9.25 15.13 5.17
C GLN A 149 -8.00 14.24 5.27
N ARG A 150 -7.89 13.47 6.37
CA ARG A 150 -6.77 12.54 6.59
C ARG A 150 -6.70 11.45 5.52
N THR A 151 -7.85 10.91 5.10
CA THR A 151 -7.92 9.83 4.10
C THR A 151 -7.95 10.34 2.66
N SER A 152 -8.04 11.65 2.44
CA SER A 152 -7.99 12.25 1.11
C SER A 152 -6.56 12.32 0.56
N ILE A 153 -6.42 12.29 -0.76
CA ILE A 153 -5.14 12.57 -1.43
C ILE A 153 -4.84 14.08 -1.27
N PRO A 154 -3.60 14.47 -0.95
CA PRO A 154 -2.39 13.64 -0.81
C PRO A 154 -2.12 13.11 0.62
N HIS A 155 -2.94 13.49 1.61
CA HIS A 155 -2.75 13.19 3.02
C HIS A 155 -2.66 11.70 3.35
N VAL A 156 -3.39 10.85 2.63
CA VAL A 156 -3.40 9.40 2.86
C VAL A 156 -1.99 8.78 2.82
N PHE A 157 -1.08 9.33 2.03
CA PHE A 157 0.27 8.80 1.85
C PHE A 157 1.20 9.08 3.02
N TYR A 158 1.00 10.18 3.73
CA TYR A 158 1.96 10.64 4.74
C TYR A 158 1.36 10.82 6.14
N SER A 159 0.04 11.01 6.27
CA SER A 159 -0.64 11.32 7.54
C SER A 159 -0.31 10.35 8.68
N LYS A 160 -0.29 9.04 8.41
CA LYS A 160 0.09 8.02 9.40
C LYS A 160 1.55 8.15 9.86
N VAL A 161 2.47 8.43 8.94
CA VAL A 161 3.92 8.53 9.23
C VAL A 161 4.23 9.76 10.08
N ILE A 162 3.52 10.86 9.87
CA ILE A 162 3.72 12.11 10.62
C ILE A 162 2.88 12.21 11.91
N GLY A 163 2.25 11.10 12.34
CA GLY A 163 1.57 11.00 13.64
C GLY A 163 0.10 11.46 13.68
N PHE A 164 -0.54 11.69 12.53
CA PHE A 164 -1.98 11.95 12.48
C PHE A 164 -2.76 10.62 12.49
N GLY A 165 -3.10 10.15 13.68
CA GLY A 165 -3.97 8.98 13.91
C GLY A 165 -5.44 9.26 13.57
N GLY A 166 -6.27 8.23 13.47
CA GLY A 166 -7.72 8.42 13.25
C GLY A 166 -8.47 8.83 14.51
N ALA A 167 -9.48 9.68 14.36
CA ALA A 167 -10.37 10.04 15.45
C ALA A 167 -11.54 9.02 15.50
N PRO A 168 -11.74 8.29 16.62
CA PRO A 168 -12.86 7.37 16.75
C PRO A 168 -14.18 8.15 16.83
N TYR A 169 -15.27 7.58 16.33
CA TYR A 169 -16.61 8.15 16.52
C TYR A 169 -17.19 7.73 17.87
N LEU A 170 -18.01 8.60 18.46
CA LEU A 170 -18.76 8.34 19.68
C LEU A 170 -20.17 7.86 19.34
N ASP A 171 -20.35 6.55 19.15
CA ASP A 171 -21.66 5.91 19.05
C ASP A 171 -21.93 5.01 20.25
N PHE A 172 -22.91 5.40 21.08
CA PHE A 172 -23.37 4.65 22.24
C PHE A 172 -24.60 3.78 21.95
N GLN A 173 -25.08 3.72 20.69
CA GLN A 173 -26.30 3.00 20.32
C GLN A 173 -26.08 1.72 19.48
N SER A 174 -24.86 1.36 19.11
CA SER A 174 -24.62 0.14 18.33
C SER A 174 -24.02 -0.99 19.17
N SER A 175 -24.85 -1.59 20.02
CA SER A 175 -24.72 -3.02 20.36
C SER A 175 -25.51 -3.90 19.39
N GLU A 176 -25.80 -3.37 18.20
CA GLU A 176 -26.32 -4.11 17.07
C GLU A 176 -25.36 -3.89 15.89
N PRO A 177 -24.89 -4.95 15.22
CA PRO A 177 -24.30 -4.83 13.90
C PRO A 177 -25.41 -4.28 13.00
N GLN A 178 -25.38 -2.98 12.71
CA GLN A 178 -26.18 -2.42 11.62
C GLN A 178 -25.61 -3.01 10.33
N ASP A 179 -26.17 -4.15 9.94
CA ASP A 179 -26.09 -4.70 8.60
C ASP A 179 -26.81 -3.72 7.67
N GLY A 180 -26.13 -2.61 7.37
CA GLY A 180 -26.57 -1.55 6.49
C GLY A 180 -26.45 -2.01 5.04
N GLY A 181 -27.37 -2.87 4.62
CA GLY A 181 -27.60 -3.17 3.21
C GLY A 181 -27.77 -1.88 2.41
N MET A 182 -27.05 -1.81 1.28
CA MET A 182 -27.11 -0.83 0.19
C MET A 182 -26.10 0.33 0.17
N LEU A 183 -25.08 0.32 1.02
CA LEU A 183 -23.77 0.85 0.66
C LEU A 183 -22.75 -0.24 0.95
N LYS A 184 -22.12 -0.78 -0.10
CA LYS A 184 -20.92 -1.61 0.02
C LYS A 184 -20.01 -0.87 0.99
N SER A 185 -19.82 -1.41 2.19
CA SER A 185 -19.21 -0.69 3.29
C SER A 185 -17.87 -0.12 2.82
N PHE A 186 -17.80 1.20 2.64
CA PHE A 186 -16.52 1.93 2.55
C PHE A 186 -15.89 2.07 3.94
N GLY A 187 -16.15 1.08 4.80
CA GLY A 187 -15.62 0.93 6.13
C GLY A 187 -14.22 0.36 6.02
N SER A 188 -13.25 1.25 6.20
CA SER A 188 -11.88 0.95 6.67
C SER A 188 -10.85 0.32 5.75
N ASP A 189 -11.09 0.13 4.45
CA ASP A 189 -10.11 -0.60 3.62
C ASP A 189 -9.67 0.09 2.33
N ASP A 190 -10.15 1.29 1.98
CA ASP A 190 -9.71 1.88 0.69
C ASP A 190 -8.24 2.32 0.69
N GLY A 191 -7.67 2.67 1.85
CA GLY A 191 -6.23 2.95 2.00
C GLY A 191 -5.37 1.69 2.03
N GLU A 192 -5.87 0.61 2.62
CA GLU A 192 -5.20 -0.70 2.63
C GLU A 192 -5.31 -1.38 1.27
N ARG A 193 -6.43 -1.26 0.56
CA ARG A 193 -6.59 -1.63 -0.84
C ARG A 193 -5.71 -0.77 -1.75
N LEU A 194 -5.59 0.54 -1.52
CA LEU A 194 -4.64 1.36 -2.28
C LEU A 194 -3.20 0.93 -2.02
N ASN A 195 -2.83 0.64 -0.78
CA ASN A 195 -1.49 0.13 -0.43
C ASN A 195 -1.26 -1.30 -0.96
N ALA A 196 -2.28 -2.15 -0.97
CA ALA A 196 -2.27 -3.48 -1.58
C ALA A 196 -2.18 -3.40 -3.11
N LEU A 197 -2.85 -2.44 -3.73
CA LEU A 197 -2.74 -2.14 -5.16
C LEU A 197 -1.37 -1.57 -5.51
N LEU A 198 -0.82 -0.67 -4.68
CA LEU A 198 0.49 -0.07 -4.89
C LEU A 198 1.62 -1.08 -4.66
N SER A 199 1.50 -1.95 -3.64
CA SER A 199 2.45 -3.04 -3.38
C SER A 199 2.30 -4.21 -4.36
N SER A 200 1.10 -4.51 -4.86
CA SER A 200 0.93 -5.46 -5.95
C SER A 200 1.35 -4.89 -7.31
N ALA A 201 1.28 -3.58 -7.51
CA ALA A 201 1.87 -2.91 -8.67
C ALA A 201 3.40 -2.85 -8.59
N GLY A 202 3.98 -2.53 -7.43
CA GLY A 202 5.43 -2.51 -7.19
C GLY A 202 6.03 -3.91 -7.26
N SER A 203 5.43 -4.85 -6.53
CA SER A 203 5.00 -6.15 -7.03
C SER A 203 5.38 -6.49 -8.46
N ARG A 204 4.38 -6.27 -9.32
CA ARG A 204 4.33 -6.56 -10.76
C ARG A 204 5.44 -5.93 -11.55
N ALA A 205 5.82 -4.70 -11.23
CA ALA A 205 6.97 -4.06 -11.84
C ALA A 205 8.28 -4.81 -11.55
N LEU A 206 8.47 -5.31 -10.32
CA LEU A 206 9.65 -6.09 -9.94
C LEU A 206 9.69 -7.47 -10.60
N HIS A 207 8.58 -8.22 -10.67
CA HIS A 207 8.58 -9.52 -11.36
C HIS A 207 8.69 -9.36 -12.88
N VAL A 208 7.99 -8.41 -13.50
CA VAL A 208 8.18 -8.15 -14.93
C VAL A 208 9.62 -7.72 -15.21
N GLY A 209 10.24 -6.87 -14.37
CA GLY A 209 11.64 -6.49 -14.52
C GLY A 209 12.61 -7.67 -14.38
N LYS A 210 12.34 -8.57 -13.42
CA LYS A 210 13.15 -9.78 -13.19
C LYS A 210 12.97 -10.82 -14.29
N ASP A 211 11.75 -11.03 -14.77
CA ASP A 211 11.40 -11.96 -15.83
C ASP A 211 11.92 -11.46 -17.18
N MET A 212 11.81 -10.16 -17.46
CA MET A 212 12.43 -9.55 -18.63
C MET A 212 13.96 -9.60 -18.55
N GLY A 213 14.55 -9.40 -17.37
CA GLY A 213 15.98 -9.59 -17.15
C GLY A 213 16.42 -11.04 -17.41
N ALA A 214 15.68 -12.01 -16.88
CA ALA A 214 15.95 -13.44 -17.08
C ALA A 214 15.76 -13.87 -18.54
N LEU A 215 14.71 -13.38 -19.22
CA LEU A 215 14.47 -13.60 -20.65
C LEU A 215 15.55 -12.95 -21.51
N ALA A 216 15.98 -11.73 -21.20
CA ALA A 216 17.05 -11.03 -21.91
C ALA A 216 18.40 -11.76 -21.75
N VAL A 217 18.72 -12.23 -20.54
CA VAL A 217 19.93 -13.02 -20.27
C VAL A 217 19.85 -14.40 -20.95
N GLY A 218 18.69 -15.06 -20.91
CA GLY A 218 18.46 -16.35 -21.56
C GLY A 218 18.59 -16.28 -23.08
N HIS A 219 17.91 -15.31 -23.71
CA HIS A 219 18.05 -15.03 -25.14
C HIS A 219 19.48 -14.60 -25.47
N GLY A 220 20.14 -13.78 -24.63
CA GLY A 220 21.53 -13.40 -24.83
C GLY A 220 22.48 -14.61 -24.86
N LYS A 221 22.32 -15.55 -23.92
CA LYS A 221 23.13 -16.78 -23.85
C LYS A 221 22.86 -17.72 -25.04
N GLN A 222 21.61 -17.81 -25.49
CA GLN A 222 21.21 -18.62 -26.64
C GLN A 222 21.66 -18.00 -27.97
N LEU A 223 21.63 -16.67 -28.10
CA LEU A 223 22.18 -15.94 -29.24
C LEU A 223 23.70 -16.04 -29.28
N LEU A 224 24.38 -15.96 -28.15
CA LEU A 224 25.83 -16.17 -28.07
C LEU A 224 26.21 -17.62 -28.40
N GLY A 225 25.46 -18.61 -27.88
CA GLY A 225 25.69 -20.03 -28.18
C GLY A 225 25.42 -20.38 -29.65
N SER A 226 24.31 -19.90 -30.21
CA SER A 226 24.01 -20.09 -31.63
C SER A 226 24.96 -19.31 -32.54
N ALA A 227 25.42 -18.12 -32.14
CA ALA A 227 26.47 -17.41 -32.85
C ALA A 227 27.80 -18.18 -32.83
N GLN A 228 28.19 -18.78 -31.69
CA GLN A 228 29.38 -19.62 -31.62
C GLN A 228 29.26 -20.89 -32.46
N VAL A 229 28.12 -21.57 -32.43
CA VAL A 229 27.86 -22.76 -33.25
C VAL A 229 27.84 -22.40 -34.74
N LYS A 230 27.24 -21.27 -35.11
CA LYS A 230 27.19 -20.79 -36.49
C LYS A 230 28.56 -20.29 -36.98
N LEU A 231 29.36 -19.69 -36.11
CA LEU A 231 30.76 -19.33 -36.37
C LEU A 231 31.66 -20.58 -36.49
N ALA A 232 31.37 -21.65 -35.74
CA ALA A 232 32.06 -22.93 -35.89
C ALA A 232 31.66 -23.65 -37.20
N GLN A 233 30.38 -23.60 -37.58
CA GLN A 233 29.88 -24.15 -38.86
C GLN A 233 30.31 -23.33 -40.09
N MET A 234 30.51 -22.01 -39.95
CA MET A 234 31.04 -21.16 -41.03
C MET A 234 32.53 -21.37 -41.34
N ARG A 235 33.26 -22.16 -40.52
CA ARG A 235 34.68 -22.46 -40.76
C ARG A 235 34.94 -23.76 -41.51
N THR A 236 33.92 -24.55 -41.82
CA THR A 236 34.08 -25.74 -42.67
C THR A 236 33.72 -25.38 -44.10
N VAL A 237 34.76 -25.13 -44.91
CA VAL A 237 34.60 -24.95 -46.35
C VAL A 237 34.25 -26.30 -46.97
N GLU A 238 33.05 -26.40 -47.53
CA GLU A 238 32.56 -27.59 -48.25
C GLU A 238 32.97 -27.53 -49.73
N PHE A 239 33.23 -28.69 -50.33
CA PHE A 239 33.63 -28.84 -51.73
C PHE A 239 32.77 -29.90 -52.42
N THR A 240 32.55 -29.73 -53.71
CA THR A 240 31.95 -30.74 -54.60
C THR A 240 33.01 -31.14 -55.62
N TYR A 241 33.21 -32.44 -55.86
CA TYR A 241 34.17 -32.91 -56.86
C TYR A 241 33.47 -33.76 -57.92
N LEU A 242 34.09 -33.88 -59.09
CA LEU A 242 33.58 -34.71 -60.18
C LEU A 242 34.27 -36.07 -60.15
N ASP A 243 33.49 -37.15 -60.13
CA ASP A 243 34.04 -38.51 -60.25
C ASP A 243 34.56 -38.79 -61.68
N ALA A 244 35.20 -39.95 -61.88
CA ALA A 244 35.73 -40.35 -63.19
C ALA A 244 34.65 -40.46 -64.30
N ALA A 245 33.36 -40.56 -63.93
CA ALA A 245 32.21 -40.58 -64.82
C ALA A 245 31.56 -39.18 -65.01
N LYS A 246 32.17 -38.13 -64.45
CA LYS A 246 31.72 -36.73 -64.47
C LYS A 246 30.38 -36.47 -63.77
N ASN A 247 30.03 -37.28 -62.78
CA ASN A 247 28.90 -36.96 -61.90
C ASN A 247 29.37 -36.12 -60.71
N PRO A 248 28.63 -35.07 -60.33
CA PRO A 248 28.97 -34.24 -59.19
C PRO A 248 28.69 -35.00 -57.88
N GLN A 249 29.72 -35.14 -57.04
CA GLN A 249 29.65 -35.77 -55.72
C GLN A 249 30.01 -34.75 -54.64
N GLY A 250 29.16 -34.62 -53.62
CA GLY A 250 29.33 -33.66 -52.53
C GLY A 250 28.05 -33.48 -51.70
N PRO A 251 28.07 -32.64 -50.65
CA PRO A 251 29.21 -31.83 -50.18
C PRO A 251 30.19 -32.62 -49.29
N VAL A 252 31.49 -32.43 -49.51
CA VAL A 252 32.58 -33.06 -48.73
C VAL A 252 33.56 -32.00 -48.23
N THR A 253 34.18 -32.24 -47.08
CA THR A 253 35.17 -31.33 -46.49
C THR A 253 36.55 -31.47 -47.16
N MET A 254 37.43 -30.47 -47.00
CA MET A 254 38.81 -30.52 -47.53
C MET A 254 39.60 -31.75 -47.02
N ASP A 255 39.38 -32.14 -45.77
CA ASP A 255 40.07 -33.30 -45.18
C ASP A 255 39.56 -34.62 -45.76
N GLU A 256 38.26 -34.71 -46.08
CA GLU A 256 37.68 -35.86 -46.78
C GLU A 256 38.17 -35.95 -48.24
N LEU A 257 38.34 -34.82 -48.94
CA LEU A 257 38.94 -34.82 -50.28
C LEU A 257 40.38 -35.33 -50.28
N LYS A 258 41.20 -34.92 -49.30
CA LYS A 258 42.57 -35.45 -49.13
C LYS A 258 42.56 -36.94 -48.84
N LEU A 259 41.60 -37.43 -48.06
CA LEU A 259 41.44 -38.86 -47.79
C LEU A 259 41.07 -39.66 -49.05
N LEU A 260 40.15 -39.14 -49.87
CA LEU A 260 39.76 -39.76 -51.14
C LEU A 260 40.91 -39.82 -52.15
N PHE A 261 41.77 -38.79 -52.17
CA PHE A 261 43.01 -38.80 -52.95
C PHE A 261 43.98 -39.87 -52.45
N ALA A 262 44.19 -39.97 -51.13
CA ALA A 262 45.04 -41.00 -50.53
C ALA A 262 44.54 -42.43 -50.82
N GLN A 263 43.22 -42.61 -50.99
CA GLN A 263 42.59 -43.87 -51.39
C GLN A 263 42.58 -44.10 -52.91
N SER A 264 43.23 -43.24 -53.70
CA SER A 264 43.29 -43.29 -55.18
C SER A 264 41.92 -43.22 -55.88
N GLN A 265 40.90 -42.68 -55.22
CA GLN A 265 39.55 -42.52 -55.79
C GLN A 265 39.39 -41.22 -56.60
N ILE A 266 40.28 -40.25 -56.38
CA ILE A 266 40.39 -39.01 -57.14
C ILE A 266 41.86 -38.77 -57.54
N THR A 267 42.08 -37.95 -58.56
CA THR A 267 43.41 -37.63 -59.14
C THR A 267 43.74 -36.15 -58.99
N GLU A 268 45.00 -35.74 -59.19
CA GLU A 268 45.43 -34.35 -59.00
C GLU A 268 44.68 -33.33 -59.88
N ASP A 269 44.28 -33.76 -61.08
CA ASP A 269 43.54 -32.97 -62.05
C ASP A 269 42.01 -33.02 -61.87
N THR A 270 41.52 -33.73 -60.84
CA THR A 270 40.08 -33.84 -60.61
C THR A 270 39.49 -32.46 -60.34
N PRO A 271 38.46 -32.04 -61.10
CA PRO A 271 37.85 -30.73 -60.90
C PRO A 271 37.04 -30.73 -59.60
N VAL A 272 37.32 -29.75 -58.75
CA VAL A 272 36.67 -29.47 -57.47
C VAL A 272 36.08 -28.06 -57.49
N LEU A 273 34.90 -27.92 -56.91
CA LEU A 273 34.18 -26.67 -56.75
C LEU A 273 34.03 -26.38 -55.26
N GLN A 274 34.53 -25.23 -54.82
CA GLN A 274 34.32 -24.74 -53.46
C GLN A 274 32.89 -24.23 -53.31
N ALA A 275 32.19 -24.62 -52.24
CA ALA A 275 30.84 -24.12 -51.97
C ALA A 275 30.85 -22.59 -51.81
N GLY A 276 30.17 -21.89 -52.72
CA GLY A 276 30.16 -20.43 -52.83
C GLY A 276 31.13 -19.84 -53.87
N GLY A 277 32.03 -20.65 -54.45
CA GLY A 277 32.86 -20.29 -55.60
C GLY A 277 32.17 -20.60 -56.92
N GLY A 278 32.25 -19.70 -57.90
CA GLY A 278 31.58 -19.85 -59.20
C GLY A 278 32.38 -20.58 -60.27
N GLN A 279 33.58 -21.10 -59.95
CA GLN A 279 34.51 -21.67 -60.93
C GLN A 279 35.09 -22.99 -60.44
N TRP A 280 35.14 -23.98 -61.34
CA TRP A 280 35.78 -25.26 -61.10
C TRP A 280 37.30 -25.12 -61.16
N SER A 281 37.97 -25.57 -60.12
CA SER A 281 39.42 -25.56 -59.94
C SER A 281 39.95 -26.98 -59.80
N THR A 282 41.21 -27.29 -60.12
CA THR A 282 41.73 -28.65 -59.92
C THR A 282 42.09 -28.90 -58.46
N PHE A 283 41.99 -30.15 -58.00
CA PHE A 283 42.29 -30.51 -56.61
C PHE A 283 43.68 -30.05 -56.14
N GLN A 284 44.69 -30.12 -57.02
CA GLN A 284 46.04 -29.60 -56.74
C GLN A 284 46.08 -28.08 -56.48
N SER A 285 45.31 -27.30 -57.25
CA SER A 285 45.28 -25.84 -57.09
C SER A 285 44.68 -25.41 -55.75
N VAL A 286 43.58 -26.04 -55.34
CA VAL A 286 42.86 -25.70 -54.10
C VAL A 286 43.64 -26.13 -52.84
N THR A 287 44.32 -27.28 -52.90
CA THR A 287 45.18 -27.74 -51.79
C THR A 287 46.41 -26.85 -51.60
N SER A 288 46.97 -26.27 -52.68
CA SER A 288 48.09 -25.33 -52.60
C SER A 288 47.72 -23.95 -52.05
N GLU A 289 46.47 -23.51 -52.26
CA GLU A 289 45.97 -22.21 -51.84
C GLU A 289 45.62 -22.18 -50.35
N THR A 290 45.12 -23.30 -49.82
CA THR A 290 44.76 -23.45 -48.40
C THR A 290 45.99 -23.44 -47.46
N VAL A 291 47.19 -23.75 -47.95
CA VAL A 291 48.45 -23.72 -47.17
C VAL A 291 48.95 -22.28 -46.93
N LYS A 292 48.43 -21.27 -47.66
CA LYS A 292 48.82 -19.86 -47.48
C LYS A 292 47.98 -19.08 -46.47
N SER A 293 46.93 -19.68 -45.89
CA SER A 293 46.00 -18.98 -44.99
C SER A 293 45.87 -19.62 -43.61
N VAL A 294 46.96 -20.21 -43.09
CA VAL A 294 47.11 -20.61 -41.67
C VAL A 294 48.15 -19.71 -41.02
#